data_AF-A0A9D8S3M5-F1
#
_entry.id   AF-A0A9D8S3M5-F1
#
_cell.length_a   1.000
_cell.length_b   1.000
_cell.length_c   1.000
_cell.angle_alpha   90.00
_cell.angle_beta   90.00
_cell.angle_gamma   90.00
#
_symmetry.space_group_name_H-M   'P 1'
#
loop_
_entity.id
_entity.type
_entity.pdbx_description
1 polymer ?
#
loop_
_entity_poly.entity_id
_entity_poly.type
_entity_poly.pdbx_seq_one_letter_code
_entity_poly.pdbx_strand_id
1 'polypeptide(L)'
;MNTDKITQGLDGLTGMFGKEKASGDADIMGSLSGAMTEGRNYHKAGPEGTKSGRDFDESELIGEKQKQPAGIVIRSGGIIDAIQVLYTDGERGPLHGSSFGGQEQVIRFEDGDSLAGIQGRKGISFGGGKSFAKVVIKTVKGKTYGPFGSWGGGTDFKLEIPKGGEFKGLCGNAGTGGNGGYVAQLGLIYYKKEK
;
A
#
# COMPACT_ATOMS: atom_id res chain seq x y z
N MET A 1 7.15 11.24 -61.88
CA MET A 1 6.66 12.63 -61.81
C MET A 1 5.27 12.66 -62.40
N ASN A 2 4.22 12.84 -61.58
CA ASN A 2 3.30 13.97 -61.69
C ASN A 2 2.22 13.85 -60.61
N THR A 3 2.10 14.92 -59.82
CA THR A 3 1.00 15.25 -58.93
C THR A 3 -0.13 15.87 -59.74
N ASP A 4 -1.40 15.56 -59.42
CA ASP A 4 -2.45 16.55 -59.09
C ASP A 4 -3.89 16.04 -59.30
N LYS A 5 -4.69 16.30 -58.25
CA LYS A 5 -6.10 16.73 -58.23
C LYS A 5 -7.18 15.75 -58.73
N ILE A 6 -8.20 15.54 -57.90
CA ILE A 6 -9.51 16.20 -58.03
C ILE A 6 -10.30 15.98 -56.72
N THR A 7 -10.54 17.06 -56.01
CA THR A 7 -11.57 17.22 -54.98
C THR A 7 -12.73 17.97 -55.63
N GLN A 8 -13.92 17.37 -55.64
CA GLN A 8 -15.22 17.99 -55.94
C GLN A 8 -16.20 17.28 -54.99
N GLY A 9 -17.10 17.90 -54.27
CA GLY A 9 -17.51 19.30 -54.10
C GLY A 9 -18.69 19.28 -53.14
N LEU A 10 -19.02 20.43 -52.54
CA LEU A 10 -20.38 20.89 -52.23
C LEU A 10 -20.26 22.16 -51.39
N ASP A 11 -20.12 23.28 -52.10
CA ASP A 11 -20.54 24.56 -51.59
C ASP A 11 -22.07 24.61 -51.54
N GLY A 12 -22.59 25.13 -50.43
CA GLY A 12 -23.79 25.96 -50.43
C GLY A 12 -25.14 25.26 -50.32
N LEU A 13 -25.71 25.25 -49.11
CA LEU A 13 -26.94 26.01 -48.89
C LEU A 13 -27.05 26.46 -47.43
N THR A 14 -26.92 27.77 -47.27
CA THR A 14 -27.19 28.55 -46.07
C THR A 14 -28.65 28.44 -45.60
N GLY A 15 -28.81 28.18 -44.31
CA GLY A 15 -29.59 29.05 -43.42
C GLY A 15 -31.10 28.87 -43.42
N MET A 16 -31.60 28.15 -42.41
CA MET A 16 -32.90 28.45 -41.80
C MET A 16 -32.97 27.76 -40.42
N PHE A 17 -33.54 28.48 -39.45
CA PHE A 17 -33.87 28.08 -38.07
C PHE A 17 -32.79 28.24 -36.99
N GLY A 18 -32.90 29.37 -36.27
CA GLY A 18 -33.37 29.34 -34.89
C GLY A 18 -32.34 29.01 -33.82
N LYS A 19 -31.99 30.01 -33.00
CA LYS A 19 -31.29 29.85 -31.72
C LYS A 19 -32.02 28.84 -30.84
N GLU A 20 -31.39 27.73 -30.50
CA GLU A 20 -31.80 26.88 -29.39
C GLU A 20 -30.70 26.92 -28.32
N LYS A 21 -31.05 27.46 -27.15
CA LYS A 21 -30.21 27.43 -25.95
C LYS A 21 -30.08 25.96 -25.53
N ALA A 22 -28.91 25.37 -25.71
CA ALA A 22 -28.51 24.19 -24.96
C ALA A 22 -27.93 24.65 -23.62
N SER A 23 -28.78 24.71 -22.59
CA SER A 23 -28.35 24.53 -21.20
C SER A 23 -28.00 23.05 -21.02
N GLY A 24 -26.78 22.76 -20.58
CA GLY A 24 -26.32 21.40 -20.32
C GLY A 24 -24.97 21.40 -19.64
N ASP A 25 -24.97 21.73 -18.36
CA ASP A 25 -24.12 21.18 -17.29
C ASP A 25 -22.71 20.71 -17.69
N ALA A 26 -21.88 21.66 -18.11
CA ALA A 26 -20.44 21.48 -18.15
C ALA A 26 -19.82 21.95 -16.82
N ASP A 27 -20.18 21.31 -15.69
CA ASP A 27 -19.60 21.65 -14.38
C ASP A 27 -19.73 20.51 -13.33
N ILE A 28 -19.47 19.25 -13.68
CA ILE A 28 -19.26 18.19 -12.66
C ILE A 28 -18.21 17.16 -13.13
N MET A 29 -16.98 17.62 -13.42
CA MET A 29 -15.82 16.73 -13.62
C MET A 29 -14.58 17.30 -12.93
N GLY A 30 -14.77 17.90 -11.76
CA GLY A 30 -13.70 18.64 -11.07
C GLY A 30 -13.88 18.78 -9.57
N SER A 31 -14.30 17.74 -8.84
CA SER A 31 -14.17 17.74 -7.36
C SER A 31 -14.40 16.36 -6.72
N LEU A 32 -13.52 15.38 -6.96
CA LEU A 32 -13.51 14.14 -6.16
C LEU A 32 -12.11 13.70 -5.73
N SER A 33 -11.08 14.55 -5.91
CA SER A 33 -9.69 14.23 -5.52
C SER A 33 -9.21 14.97 -4.27
N GLY A 34 -10.09 15.69 -3.56
CA GLY A 34 -9.67 16.62 -2.49
C GLY A 34 -10.49 16.59 -1.19
N ALA A 35 -11.57 15.82 -1.12
CA ALA A 35 -12.37 15.67 0.10
C ALA A 35 -12.39 14.19 0.49
N MET A 36 -11.74 13.83 1.63
CA MET A 36 -11.93 12.61 2.48
C MET A 36 -10.65 12.17 3.24
N THR A 37 -9.63 13.02 3.39
CA THR A 37 -8.50 12.77 4.31
C THR A 37 -8.54 13.62 5.59
N GLU A 38 -9.27 14.73 5.60
CA GLU A 38 -9.52 15.51 6.82
C GLU A 38 -10.68 14.88 7.61
N GLY A 39 -10.37 14.33 8.79
CA GLY A 39 -11.39 13.84 9.74
C GLY A 39 -11.19 12.42 10.27
N ARG A 40 -10.10 11.73 9.91
CA ARG A 40 -9.84 10.38 10.44
C ARG A 40 -8.57 10.36 11.29
N ASN A 41 -8.72 10.05 12.58
CA ASN A 41 -7.65 9.93 13.58
C ASN A 41 -6.78 8.70 13.32
N TYR A 42 -6.04 8.71 12.20
CA TYR A 42 -4.97 7.75 11.94
C TYR A 42 -3.64 8.30 12.41
N HIS A 43 -2.88 7.41 13.02
CA HIS A 43 -1.56 7.67 13.54
C HIS A 43 -0.59 6.63 12.96
N LYS A 44 0.70 6.93 13.03
CA LYS A 44 1.76 6.03 12.55
C LYS A 44 2.67 5.62 13.71
N ALA A 45 3.07 4.35 13.72
CA ALA A 45 4.14 3.84 14.55
C ALA A 45 5.32 3.47 13.65
N GLY A 46 6.51 4.00 13.95
CA GLY A 46 7.68 3.92 13.06
C GLY A 46 7.78 5.10 12.08
N PRO A 47 8.42 4.93 10.90
CA PRO A 47 8.91 3.67 10.36
C PRO A 47 10.24 3.21 10.97
N GLU A 48 10.44 1.90 10.99
CA GLU A 48 11.71 1.25 11.27
C GLU A 48 12.40 0.84 9.97
N GLY A 49 13.73 0.82 9.94
CA GLY A 49 14.52 0.40 8.77
C GLY A 49 15.29 1.54 8.11
N THR A 50 15.62 1.39 6.84
CA THR A 50 16.37 2.40 6.07
C THR A 50 15.85 2.58 4.66
N LYS A 51 15.77 3.84 4.22
CA LYS A 51 15.26 4.22 2.91
C LYS A 51 16.21 3.77 1.80
N SER A 52 15.75 2.91 0.89
CA SER A 52 16.56 2.43 -0.25
C SER A 52 15.76 2.07 -1.51
N GLY A 53 14.45 2.29 -1.49
CA GLY A 53 13.52 2.02 -2.59
C GLY A 53 12.42 3.08 -2.70
N ARG A 54 11.22 2.67 -3.13
CA ARG A 54 10.04 3.54 -3.27
C ARG A 54 9.24 3.60 -1.98
N ASP A 55 8.80 4.80 -1.62
CA ASP A 55 7.91 5.00 -0.48
C ASP A 55 6.53 4.43 -0.78
N PHE A 56 5.87 3.94 0.26
CA PHE A 56 4.47 3.55 0.22
C PHE A 56 3.77 4.01 1.49
N ASP A 57 2.49 4.35 1.35
CA ASP A 57 1.63 4.78 2.43
C ASP A 57 0.19 4.40 2.12
N GLU A 58 -0.39 3.52 2.94
CA GLU A 58 -1.75 3.04 2.72
C GLU A 58 -2.83 3.94 3.36
N SER A 59 -2.47 5.12 3.90
CA SER A 59 -3.43 6.02 4.56
C SER A 59 -4.59 6.42 3.65
N GLU A 60 -4.32 6.62 2.36
CA GLU A 60 -5.33 6.97 1.35
C GLU A 60 -6.27 5.77 1.06
N LEU A 61 -5.71 4.56 0.93
CA LEU A 61 -6.47 3.34 0.68
C LEU A 61 -7.43 2.99 1.80
N ILE A 62 -7.04 3.27 3.05
CA ILE A 62 -7.92 3.08 4.21
C ILE A 62 -9.19 3.93 4.06
N GLY A 63 -9.11 5.08 3.36
CA GLY A 63 -10.26 5.96 3.10
C GLY A 63 -11.18 5.52 2.02
N GLU A 64 -10.59 5.14 0.91
CA GLU A 64 -11.35 4.76 -0.27
C GLU A 64 -12.04 3.42 -0.07
N LYS A 65 -11.35 2.46 0.55
CA LYS A 65 -11.82 1.08 0.63
C LYS A 65 -12.62 0.78 1.90
N GLN A 66 -12.36 1.50 3.00
CA GLN A 66 -12.91 1.21 4.35
C GLN A 66 -12.82 -0.29 4.77
N LYS A 67 -11.86 -1.03 4.20
CA LYS A 67 -11.69 -2.46 4.46
C LYS A 67 -10.97 -2.68 5.79
N GLN A 68 -11.44 -3.66 6.55
CA GLN A 68 -10.84 -4.01 7.83
C GLN A 68 -9.70 -5.02 7.63
N PRO A 69 -8.49 -4.77 8.17
CA PRO A 69 -7.43 -5.77 8.17
C PRO A 69 -7.82 -7.02 8.95
N ALA A 70 -7.63 -8.18 8.33
CA ALA A 70 -7.84 -9.50 8.90
C ALA A 70 -6.55 -10.33 9.00
N GLY A 71 -5.43 -9.79 8.53
CA GLY A 71 -4.18 -10.53 8.49
C GLY A 71 -3.06 -9.81 7.77
N ILE A 72 -1.95 -10.52 7.60
CA ILE A 72 -0.76 -10.08 6.88
C ILE A 72 -0.37 -11.19 5.91
N VAL A 73 -0.04 -10.81 4.67
CA VAL A 73 0.67 -11.68 3.74
C VAL A 73 2.13 -11.26 3.76
N ILE A 74 3.04 -12.20 4.00
CA ILE A 74 4.47 -11.94 4.02
C ILE A 74 5.19 -12.90 3.07
N ARG A 75 6.12 -12.37 2.29
CA ARG A 75 7.05 -13.18 1.50
C ARG A 75 8.42 -13.09 2.13
N SER A 76 9.02 -14.23 2.41
CA SER A 76 10.34 -14.26 3.04
C SER A 76 11.20 -15.44 2.60
N GLY A 77 12.50 -15.20 2.51
CA GLY A 77 13.54 -16.20 2.31
C GLY A 77 14.69 -15.93 3.27
N GLY A 78 15.81 -15.42 2.74
CA GLY A 78 16.89 -14.87 3.58
C GLY A 78 16.41 -13.67 4.40
N ILE A 79 15.63 -12.80 3.76
CA ILE A 79 15.12 -11.54 4.29
C ILE A 79 13.60 -11.45 4.10
N ILE A 80 13.01 -10.32 4.44
CA ILE A 80 11.61 -10.02 4.07
C ILE A 80 11.57 -9.39 2.68
N ASP A 81 11.07 -10.16 1.74
CA ASP A 81 10.99 -9.82 0.31
C ASP A 81 9.77 -8.95 0.00
N ALA A 82 8.63 -9.23 0.65
CA ALA A 82 7.44 -8.42 0.51
C ALA A 82 6.47 -8.55 1.69
N ILE A 83 5.58 -7.56 1.82
CA ILE A 83 4.49 -7.54 2.80
C ILE A 83 3.23 -6.91 2.21
N GLN A 84 2.06 -7.42 2.61
CA GLN A 84 0.74 -6.90 2.27
C GLN A 84 -0.21 -7.02 3.45
N VAL A 85 -1.21 -6.16 3.49
CA VAL A 85 -2.39 -6.36 4.35
C VAL A 85 -3.32 -7.39 3.69
N LEU A 86 -3.87 -8.31 4.49
CA LEU A 86 -5.02 -9.13 4.09
C LEU A 86 -6.28 -8.54 4.72
N TYR A 87 -7.33 -8.33 3.93
CA TYR A 87 -8.60 -7.78 4.41
C TYR A 87 -9.64 -8.87 4.71
N THR A 88 -10.69 -8.51 5.45
CA THR A 88 -11.78 -9.42 5.86
C THR A 88 -12.54 -10.05 4.71
N ASP A 89 -12.61 -9.40 3.55
CA ASP A 89 -13.21 -9.93 2.32
C ASP A 89 -12.29 -10.90 1.55
N GLY A 90 -11.08 -11.15 2.06
CA GLY A 90 -10.07 -12.00 1.45
C GLY A 90 -9.22 -11.29 0.38
N GLU A 91 -9.50 -10.03 0.05
CA GLU A 91 -8.64 -9.25 -0.83
C GLU A 91 -7.32 -8.88 -0.16
N ARG A 92 -6.31 -8.66 -1.00
CA ARG A 92 -4.97 -8.23 -0.57
C ARG A 92 -4.78 -6.74 -0.87
N GLY A 93 -4.11 -6.04 0.04
CA GLY A 93 -3.60 -4.70 -0.22
C GLY A 93 -2.49 -4.69 -1.28
N PRO A 94 -1.93 -3.52 -1.63
CA PRO A 94 -0.81 -3.43 -2.56
C PRO A 94 0.39 -4.27 -2.11
N LEU A 95 1.12 -4.82 -3.07
CA LEU A 95 2.37 -5.53 -2.82
C LEU A 95 3.52 -4.54 -2.57
N HIS A 96 4.04 -4.53 -1.34
CA HIS A 96 5.23 -3.75 -0.99
C HIS A 96 6.46 -4.65 -0.98
N GLY A 97 7.29 -4.56 -2.02
CA GLY A 97 8.49 -5.39 -2.20
C GLY A 97 8.48 -6.12 -3.55
N SER A 98 8.88 -7.40 -3.56
CA SER A 98 8.90 -8.25 -4.76
C SER A 98 8.00 -9.48 -4.67
N SER A 99 7.31 -9.81 -5.77
CA SER A 99 6.55 -11.05 -5.94
C SER A 99 7.43 -12.25 -6.29
N PHE A 100 8.69 -12.03 -6.68
CA PHE A 100 9.61 -13.07 -7.11
C PHE A 100 10.50 -13.60 -5.98
N GLY A 101 10.67 -12.82 -4.91
CA GLY A 101 11.48 -13.19 -3.74
C GLY A 101 10.71 -14.04 -2.73
N GLY A 102 11.44 -14.87 -1.99
CA GLY A 102 10.95 -15.62 -0.83
C GLY A 102 9.80 -16.60 -1.10
N GLN A 103 9.36 -17.25 -0.03
CA GLN A 103 8.13 -18.04 0.00
C GLN A 103 7.01 -17.22 0.65
N GLU A 104 5.81 -17.30 0.10
CA GLU A 104 4.63 -16.63 0.65
C GLU A 104 4.08 -17.38 1.86
N GLN A 105 3.76 -16.63 2.91
CA GLN A 105 2.96 -17.08 4.04
C GLN A 105 1.78 -16.13 4.23
N VAL A 106 0.58 -16.70 4.39
CA VAL A 106 -0.64 -15.94 4.68
C VAL A 106 -0.99 -16.14 6.14
N ILE A 107 -0.90 -15.07 6.93
CA ILE A 107 -1.31 -15.04 8.33
C ILE A 107 -2.72 -14.46 8.39
N ARG A 108 -3.68 -15.26 8.87
CA ARG A 108 -5.03 -14.79 9.24
C ARG A 108 -5.10 -14.63 10.74
N PHE A 109 -5.57 -13.48 11.19
CA PHE A 109 -5.90 -13.24 12.58
C PHE A 109 -7.23 -13.93 12.91
N GLU A 110 -7.43 -14.26 14.19
CA GLU A 110 -8.72 -14.76 14.66
C GLU A 110 -9.76 -13.63 14.67
N ASP A 111 -11.03 -14.00 14.66
CA ASP A 111 -12.13 -13.04 14.78
C ASP A 111 -11.96 -12.16 16.02
N GLY A 112 -12.04 -10.84 15.80
CA GLY A 112 -11.83 -9.82 16.83
C GLY A 112 -10.40 -9.72 17.35
N ASP A 113 -9.42 -10.36 16.71
CA ASP A 113 -7.99 -10.11 16.94
C ASP A 113 -7.47 -9.11 15.89
N SER A 114 -6.35 -8.46 16.21
CA SER A 114 -5.71 -7.48 15.34
C SER A 114 -4.21 -7.48 15.54
N LEU A 115 -3.47 -6.85 14.64
CA LEU A 115 -2.04 -6.65 14.81
C LEU A 115 -1.78 -5.75 16.03
N ALA A 116 -0.94 -6.20 16.95
CA ALA A 116 -0.43 -5.38 18.06
C ALA A 116 0.94 -4.79 17.73
N GLY A 117 1.75 -5.50 16.96
CA GLY A 117 3.07 -5.03 16.59
C GLY A 117 3.87 -6.00 15.76
N ILE A 118 5.00 -5.51 15.29
CA ILE A 118 5.99 -6.25 14.51
C ILE A 118 7.35 -6.03 15.17
N GLN A 119 8.08 -7.11 15.43
CA GLN A 119 9.42 -7.04 16.00
C GLN A 119 10.36 -7.99 15.27
N GLY A 120 11.66 -7.81 15.43
CA GLY A 120 12.63 -8.75 14.89
C GLY A 120 13.97 -8.09 14.66
N ARG A 121 14.65 -8.45 13.56
CA ARG A 121 15.99 -7.94 13.22
C ARG A 121 16.01 -7.26 11.86
N LYS A 122 16.74 -6.15 11.76
CA LYS A 122 17.01 -5.40 10.52
C LYS A 122 18.51 -5.22 10.34
N GLY A 123 19.01 -5.27 9.11
CA GLY A 123 20.45 -5.18 8.87
C GLY A 123 20.84 -5.22 7.40
N ILE A 124 22.15 -5.24 7.15
CA ILE A 124 22.73 -5.29 5.81
C ILE A 124 22.64 -6.72 5.26
N SER A 125 21.76 -6.94 4.30
CA SER A 125 21.60 -8.21 3.60
C SER A 125 22.60 -8.39 2.45
N PHE A 126 22.48 -9.50 1.73
CA PHE A 126 23.35 -9.85 0.61
C PHE A 126 23.36 -8.73 -0.45
N GLY A 127 24.55 -8.27 -0.83
CA GLY A 127 24.72 -7.16 -1.78
C GLY A 127 24.78 -5.76 -1.15
N GLY A 128 24.78 -5.64 0.17
CA GLY A 128 24.95 -4.36 0.87
C GLY A 128 23.65 -3.57 1.11
N GLY A 129 22.52 -4.07 0.60
CA GLY A 129 21.20 -3.50 0.86
C GLY A 129 20.80 -3.66 2.33
N LYS A 130 20.11 -2.67 2.90
CA LYS A 130 19.61 -2.76 4.28
C LYS A 130 18.13 -3.14 4.27
N SER A 131 17.79 -4.25 4.92
CA SER A 131 16.45 -4.84 4.90
C SER A 131 16.07 -5.46 6.24
N PHE A 132 14.81 -5.85 6.38
CA PHE A 132 14.38 -6.69 7.50
C PHE A 132 14.89 -8.12 7.30
N ALA A 133 15.65 -8.62 8.28
CA ALA A 133 16.26 -9.94 8.30
C ALA A 133 15.30 -10.99 8.86
N LYS A 134 14.66 -10.64 9.98
CA LYS A 134 13.69 -11.47 10.67
C LYS A 134 12.52 -10.64 11.15
N VAL A 135 11.32 -11.17 11.00
CA VAL A 135 10.08 -10.53 11.47
C VAL A 135 9.24 -11.53 12.26
N VAL A 136 8.77 -11.09 13.42
CA VAL A 136 7.78 -11.76 14.25
C VAL A 136 6.58 -10.82 14.37
N ILE A 137 5.40 -11.35 14.04
CA ILE A 137 4.12 -10.65 14.12
C ILE A 137 3.48 -10.98 15.46
N LYS A 138 3.03 -9.97 16.20
CA LYS A 138 2.30 -10.12 17.46
C LYS A 138 0.90 -9.56 17.34
N THR A 139 -0.08 -10.26 17.90
CA THR A 139 -1.48 -9.81 17.90
C THR A 139 -1.92 -9.30 19.26
N VAL A 140 -3.05 -8.58 19.29
CA VAL A 140 -3.63 -8.02 20.50
C VAL A 140 -4.05 -9.13 21.48
N LYS A 141 -4.55 -10.26 20.98
CA LYS A 141 -4.86 -11.44 21.81
C LYS A 141 -3.64 -12.29 22.20
N GLY A 142 -2.42 -11.82 21.91
CA GLY A 142 -1.18 -12.46 22.37
C GLY A 142 -0.67 -13.58 21.47
N LYS A 143 -1.23 -13.79 20.27
CA LYS A 143 -0.68 -14.74 19.31
C LYS A 143 0.60 -14.19 18.68
N THR A 144 1.48 -15.12 18.32
CA THR A 144 2.77 -14.83 17.71
C THR A 144 2.93 -15.66 16.44
N TYR A 145 3.32 -15.01 15.34
CA TYR A 145 3.60 -15.66 14.05
C TYR A 145 5.02 -15.36 13.58
N GLY A 146 5.67 -16.34 12.97
CA GLY A 146 7.07 -16.28 12.55
C GLY A 146 8.00 -17.03 13.52
N PRO A 147 9.31 -16.74 13.51
CA PRO A 147 9.98 -15.70 12.72
C PRO A 147 9.95 -16.00 11.22
N PHE A 148 9.67 -14.96 10.43
CA PHE A 148 9.79 -14.94 8.98
C PHE A 148 11.16 -14.38 8.60
N GLY A 149 11.76 -14.91 7.54
CA GLY A 149 13.17 -14.65 7.21
C GLY A 149 14.14 -15.53 8.00
N SER A 150 15.24 -15.90 7.36
CA SER A 150 16.21 -16.86 7.92
C SER A 150 17.55 -16.22 8.29
N TRP A 151 17.87 -15.04 7.77
CA TRP A 151 19.15 -14.39 8.01
C TRP A 151 19.30 -13.95 9.48
N GLY A 152 20.41 -14.33 10.12
CA GLY A 152 20.60 -14.13 11.56
C GLY A 152 21.24 -12.80 11.97
N GLY A 153 21.69 -11.98 11.01
CA GLY A 153 22.39 -10.74 11.28
C GLY A 153 21.48 -9.54 11.59
N GLY A 154 22.11 -8.41 11.92
CA GLY A 154 21.43 -7.12 12.11
C GLY A 154 21.16 -6.74 13.57
N THR A 155 20.45 -5.65 13.76
CA THR A 155 20.03 -5.10 15.05
C THR A 155 18.55 -5.33 15.29
N ASP A 156 18.16 -5.43 16.56
CA ASP A 156 16.77 -5.59 16.92
C ASP A 156 15.96 -4.33 16.59
N PHE A 157 14.68 -4.52 16.26
CA PHE A 157 13.72 -3.43 16.10
C PHE A 157 12.35 -3.85 16.65
N LYS A 158 11.52 -2.85 16.91
CA LYS A 158 10.16 -3.05 17.41
C LYS A 158 9.24 -1.94 16.92
N LEU A 159 8.11 -2.33 16.35
CA LEU A 159 6.98 -1.48 15.99
C LEU A 159 5.78 -1.93 16.81
N GLU A 160 5.16 -1.02 17.55
CA GLU A 160 3.99 -1.33 18.37
C GLU A 160 2.88 -0.33 18.12
N ILE A 161 1.66 -0.85 18.03
CA ILE A 161 0.45 -0.05 18.09
C ILE A 161 0.15 0.18 19.57
N PRO A 162 0.02 1.46 20.01
CA PRO A 162 -0.31 1.77 21.39
C PRO A 162 -1.62 1.10 21.83
N LYS A 163 -1.76 0.82 23.13
CA LYS A 163 -2.98 0.24 23.70
C LYS A 163 -4.22 1.06 23.29
N GLY A 164 -5.24 0.36 22.81
CA GLY A 164 -6.49 0.96 22.30
C GLY A 164 -6.40 1.47 20.87
N GLY A 165 -5.24 1.34 20.20
CA GLY A 165 -5.11 1.54 18.77
C GLY A 165 -5.52 0.29 18.00
N GLU A 166 -6.05 0.48 16.80
CA GLU A 166 -6.49 -0.56 15.89
C GLU A 166 -5.69 -0.49 14.60
N PHE A 167 -5.06 -1.59 14.19
CA PHE A 167 -4.30 -1.64 12.93
C PHE A 167 -5.18 -1.37 11.71
N LYS A 168 -4.68 -0.55 10.79
CA LYS A 168 -5.41 -0.17 9.56
C LYS A 168 -4.62 -0.35 8.29
N GLY A 169 -3.30 -0.26 8.34
CA GLY A 169 -2.49 -0.43 7.13
C GLY A 169 -1.01 -0.25 7.38
N LEU A 170 -0.26 -0.28 6.30
CA LEU A 170 1.20 -0.20 6.31
C LEU A 170 1.68 1.12 5.69
N CYS A 171 2.84 1.58 6.14
CA CYS A 171 3.61 2.60 5.45
C CYS A 171 5.10 2.22 5.48
N GLY A 172 5.91 2.86 4.65
CA GLY A 172 7.35 2.61 4.66
C GLY A 172 7.98 2.78 3.30
N ASN A 173 8.97 1.91 3.03
CA ASN A 173 9.79 1.98 1.84
C ASN A 173 10.15 0.56 1.39
N ALA A 174 9.99 0.28 0.10
CA ALA A 174 10.30 -1.03 -0.46
C ALA A 174 11.05 -0.90 -1.79
N GLY A 175 12.06 -1.75 -1.97
CA GLY A 175 12.70 -1.94 -3.26
C GLY A 175 11.79 -2.76 -4.18
N THR A 176 11.62 -2.33 -5.43
CA THR A 176 10.84 -3.07 -6.43
C THR A 176 11.75 -3.42 -7.60
N GLY A 177 12.13 -4.68 -7.76
CA GLY A 177 13.00 -5.14 -8.84
C GLY A 177 13.04 -6.67 -8.96
N GLY A 178 13.17 -7.17 -10.19
CA GLY A 178 12.88 -8.56 -10.58
C GLY A 178 13.54 -9.66 -9.74
N ASN A 179 14.76 -9.46 -9.25
CA ASN A 179 15.49 -10.43 -8.40
C ASN A 179 15.95 -9.87 -7.04
N GLY A 180 15.46 -8.68 -6.62
CA GLY A 180 16.02 -7.98 -5.45
C GLY A 180 15.10 -6.98 -4.77
N GLY A 181 13.78 -7.11 -4.91
CA GLY A 181 12.86 -6.30 -4.10
C GLY A 181 12.75 -6.84 -2.68
N TYR A 182 12.74 -5.93 -1.71
CA TYR A 182 12.68 -6.22 -0.29
C TYR A 182 11.98 -5.09 0.45
N VAL A 183 11.52 -5.38 1.66
CA VAL A 183 10.99 -4.36 2.57
C VAL A 183 12.17 -3.69 3.27
N ALA A 184 12.36 -2.39 3.00
CA ALA A 184 13.50 -1.61 3.47
C ALA A 184 13.15 -0.77 4.71
N GLN A 185 11.94 -0.22 4.73
CA GLN A 185 11.32 0.43 5.89
C GLN A 185 9.89 -0.04 6.08
N LEU A 186 9.47 -0.14 7.34
CA LEU A 186 8.13 -0.55 7.72
C LEU A 186 7.63 0.32 8.87
N GLY A 187 6.42 0.82 8.73
CA GLY A 187 5.63 1.48 9.75
C GLY A 187 4.22 0.93 9.75
N LEU A 188 3.54 1.13 10.87
CA LEU A 188 2.16 0.67 11.07
C LEU A 188 1.25 1.90 11.13
N ILE A 189 0.19 1.88 10.34
CA ILE A 189 -0.89 2.86 10.41
C ILE A 189 -1.98 2.27 11.32
N TYR A 190 -2.41 3.05 12.30
CA TYR A 190 -3.45 2.64 13.23
C TYR A 190 -4.46 3.76 13.47
N TYR A 191 -5.70 3.36 13.73
CA TYR A 191 -6.74 4.27 14.21
C TYR A 191 -6.75 4.29 15.72
N LYS A 192 -6.96 5.46 16.33
CA LYS A 192 -7.21 5.57 17.77
C LYS A 192 -8.33 6.59 18.02
N LYS A 193 -9.34 6.18 18.79
CA LYS A 193 -10.33 7.13 19.31
C LYS A 193 -9.65 7.99 20.36
N GLU A 194 -9.61 9.30 20.13
CA GLU A 194 -9.32 10.25 21.19
C GLU A 194 -10.54 10.27 22.14
N LYS A 195 -10.27 10.29 23.43
CA LYS A 195 -11.29 10.28 24.48
C LYS A 195 -11.80 11.69 24.72
#